data_AF-A0A0A1TY22-F1
#
_entry.id   AF-A0A0A1TY22-F1
#
_cell.length_a   1.000
_cell.length_b   1.000
_cell.length_c   1.000
_cell.angle_alpha   90.00
_cell.angle_beta   90.00
_cell.angle_gamma   90.00
#
_symmetry.space_group_name_H-M   'P 1'
#
loop_
_entity.id
_entity.type
_entity.pdbx_description
1 polymer ?
#
loop_
_entity_poly.entity_id
_entity_poly.type
_entity_poly.pdbx_seq_one_letter_code
_entity_poly.pdbx_strand_id
1 'polypeptide(L)'
;MGFLLIVFLALLAYVGYLFYAKELTFPIDQSIFYKKVMALLEKAKKFVDEQQAKQKSHPKTDEVTAPKKEAKPETKKEEKKVEAKKSEPKEGTHVPKPKGDEPVIEDRPNGKKEVVSGDKSILIDRIQQSHFGPVDKKFNEAYALKDVYVKAKEENAPNKSEAFEKYDKAIKEANEMQKDANKKIFEEVNVYMNEPDAIDMHGLKIENSIDILKEEIDKAKNAGKKILKVQCGMGHHNTVGFSKIKEAVVKYCNDSSIKFDEDKDHGFVNIQL
;
A
#
# COMPACT_ATOMS: atom_id res chain seq x y z
N MET A 1 -19.89 -33.39 19.01
CA MET A 1 -19.12 -32.12 19.07
C MET A 1 -19.89 -30.89 18.57
N GLY A 2 -20.84 -31.00 17.63
CA GLY A 2 -21.53 -29.82 17.06
C GLY A 2 -22.41 -29.01 18.03
N PHE A 3 -23.15 -29.66 18.92
CA PHE A 3 -24.07 -28.95 19.83
C PHE A 3 -23.35 -28.04 20.84
N LEU A 4 -22.22 -28.51 21.39
CA LEU A 4 -21.38 -27.76 22.32
C LEU A 4 -20.76 -26.52 21.67
N LEU A 5 -20.39 -26.61 20.39
CA LEU A 5 -19.87 -25.47 19.62
C LEU A 5 -20.95 -24.40 19.39
N ILE A 6 -22.18 -24.82 19.09
CA ILE A 6 -23.31 -23.91 18.88
C ILE A 6 -23.65 -23.16 20.17
N VAL A 7 -23.71 -23.87 21.31
CA VAL A 7 -23.95 -23.25 22.62
C VAL A 7 -22.83 -22.26 22.97
N PHE A 8 -21.57 -22.61 22.71
CA PHE A 8 -20.44 -21.72 22.96
C PHE A 8 -20.48 -20.44 22.11
N LEU A 9 -20.81 -20.56 20.81
CA LEU A 9 -20.94 -19.41 19.92
C LEU A 9 -22.13 -18.50 20.31
N ALA A 10 -23.25 -19.09 20.73
CA ALA A 10 -24.40 -18.33 21.25
C ALA A 10 -24.05 -17.55 22.52
N LEU A 11 -23.25 -18.15 23.41
CA LEU A 11 -22.79 -17.53 24.65
C LEU A 11 -21.84 -16.36 24.37
N LEU A 12 -20.91 -16.51 23.41
CA LEU A 12 -20.02 -15.43 22.96
C LEU A 12 -20.79 -14.28 22.32
N ALA A 13 -21.78 -14.57 21.48
CA ALA A 13 -22.64 -13.56 20.87
C ALA A 13 -23.45 -12.80 21.92
N TYR A 14 -23.99 -13.51 22.92
CA TYR A 14 -24.73 -12.90 24.02
C TYR A 14 -23.84 -12.00 24.90
N VAL A 15 -22.62 -12.44 25.23
CA VAL A 15 -21.65 -11.61 25.96
C VAL A 15 -21.28 -10.37 25.14
N GLY A 16 -21.05 -10.51 23.83
CA GLY A 16 -20.80 -9.38 22.93
C GLY A 16 -21.97 -8.39 22.88
N TYR A 17 -23.21 -8.89 22.88
CA TYR A 17 -24.42 -8.07 22.97
C TYR A 17 -24.48 -7.29 24.29
N LEU A 18 -24.18 -7.93 25.43
CA LEU A 18 -24.16 -7.25 26.73
C LEU A 18 -23.07 -6.17 26.82
N PHE A 19 -21.92 -6.37 26.17
CA PHE A 19 -20.90 -5.33 26.00
C PHE A 19 -21.39 -4.16 25.14
N TYR A 20 -22.07 -4.45 24.02
CA TYR A 20 -22.63 -3.44 23.13
C TYR A 20 -23.72 -2.61 23.81
N ALA A 21 -24.61 -3.26 24.57
CA ALA A 21 -25.71 -2.62 25.29
C ALA A 21 -25.25 -1.78 26.50
N LYS A 22 -23.95 -1.80 26.86
CA LYS A 22 -23.38 -1.17 28.08
C LYS A 22 -24.05 -1.63 29.39
N GLU A 23 -24.79 -2.73 29.36
CA GLU A 23 -25.48 -3.28 30.54
C GLU A 23 -24.53 -4.07 31.46
N LEU A 24 -23.31 -4.37 31.00
CA LEU A 24 -22.29 -5.02 31.82
C LEU A 24 -21.51 -3.98 32.65
N THR A 25 -21.99 -3.70 33.87
CA THR A 25 -21.28 -2.86 34.86
C THR A 25 -20.28 -3.65 35.72
N PHE A 26 -19.76 -4.77 35.19
CA PHE A 26 -18.85 -5.63 35.95
C PHE A 26 -17.41 -5.07 35.90
N PRO A 27 -16.70 -4.93 37.03
CA PRO A 27 -15.31 -4.48 37.04
C PRO A 27 -14.41 -5.59 36.44
N ILE A 28 -14.16 -5.50 35.13
CA ILE A 28 -13.39 -6.47 34.33
C ILE A 28 -11.95 -6.60 34.86
N ASP A 29 -11.42 -5.53 35.46
CA ASP A 29 -10.13 -5.46 36.13
C ASP A 29 -10.01 -6.40 37.35
N GLN A 30 -11.14 -6.84 37.92
CA GLN A 30 -11.15 -7.83 39.00
C GLN A 30 -11.31 -9.28 38.52
N SER A 31 -11.59 -9.50 37.23
CA SER A 31 -11.74 -10.85 36.68
C SER A 31 -10.41 -11.60 36.68
N ILE A 32 -10.41 -12.80 37.29
CA ILE A 32 -9.27 -13.74 37.28
C ILE A 32 -8.84 -14.06 35.83
N PHE A 33 -9.81 -14.12 34.92
CA PHE A 33 -9.56 -14.37 33.50
C PHE A 33 -8.80 -13.20 32.86
N TYR A 34 -9.24 -11.97 33.11
CA TYR A 34 -8.57 -10.76 32.59
C TYR A 34 -7.13 -10.65 33.09
N LYS A 35 -6.89 -10.92 34.38
CA LYS A 35 -5.53 -10.94 34.96
C LYS A 35 -4.63 -12.01 34.32
N LYS A 36 -5.17 -13.19 34.02
CA LYS A 36 -4.41 -14.25 33.32
C LYS A 36 -4.09 -13.88 31.88
N VAL A 37 -5.03 -13.26 31.16
CA VAL A 37 -4.82 -12.79 29.79
C VAL A 37 -3.76 -11.69 29.75
N MET A 38 -3.83 -10.72 30.67
CA MET A 38 -2.83 -9.65 30.75
C MET A 38 -1.43 -10.17 31.11
N ALA A 39 -1.32 -11.14 32.03
CA ALA A 39 -0.05 -11.77 32.34
C ALA A 39 0.56 -12.54 31.14
N LEU A 40 -0.29 -13.13 30.29
CA LEU A 40 0.13 -13.79 29.05
C LEU A 40 0.63 -12.78 28.01
N LEU A 41 -0.06 -11.65 27.85
CA LEU A 41 0.35 -10.56 26.96
C LEU A 41 1.68 -9.95 27.40
N GLU A 42 1.90 -9.77 28.70
CA GLU A 42 3.16 -9.24 29.22
C GLU A 42 4.33 -10.20 28.98
N LYS A 43 4.11 -11.53 29.12
CA LYS A 43 5.11 -12.55 28.76
C LYS A 43 5.42 -12.55 27.26
N ALA A 44 4.40 -12.42 26.42
CA ALA A 44 4.59 -12.34 24.97
C ALA A 44 5.40 -11.09 24.57
N LYS A 45 5.15 -9.95 25.22
CA LYS A 45 5.90 -8.72 24.99
C LYS A 45 7.38 -8.86 25.38
N LYS A 46 7.68 -9.42 26.56
CA LYS A 46 9.07 -9.68 26.99
C LYS A 46 9.80 -10.62 26.03
N PHE A 47 9.12 -11.62 25.50
CA PHE A 47 9.71 -12.52 24.50
C PHE A 47 10.07 -11.79 23.21
N VAL A 48 9.21 -10.89 22.72
CA VAL A 48 9.49 -10.07 21.52
C VAL A 48 10.66 -9.13 21.76
N ASP A 49 10.71 -8.48 22.92
CA ASP A 49 11.80 -7.55 23.27
C ASP A 49 13.15 -8.28 23.39
N GLU A 50 13.17 -9.50 23.96
CA GLU A 50 14.37 -10.34 24.03
C GLU A 50 14.88 -10.80 22.65
N GLN A 51 13.97 -11.09 21.70
CA GLN A 51 14.35 -11.45 20.33
C GLN A 51 14.93 -10.26 19.56
N GLN A 52 14.38 -9.05 19.79
CA GLN A 52 14.90 -7.82 19.21
C GLN A 52 16.26 -7.42 19.80
N ALA A 53 16.52 -7.73 21.07
CA ALA A 53 17.82 -7.50 21.69
C ALA A 53 18.91 -8.44 21.13
N LYS A 54 18.58 -9.71 20.85
CA LYS A 54 19.51 -10.69 20.28
C LYS A 54 19.90 -10.40 18.82
N GLN A 55 19.02 -9.74 18.04
CA GLN A 55 19.34 -9.29 16.69
C GLN A 55 20.31 -8.09 16.64
N LYS A 56 20.49 -7.34 17.73
CA LYS A 56 21.38 -6.16 17.78
C LYS A 56 22.82 -6.47 18.19
N SER A 57 23.16 -7.72 18.53
CA SER A 57 24.50 -8.11 18.95
C SER A 57 25.12 -9.16 18.02
N HIS A 58 25.56 -8.74 16.83
CA HIS A 58 26.64 -9.42 16.11
C HIS A 58 27.70 -8.38 15.67
N PRO A 59 28.98 -8.58 16.01
CA PRO A 59 30.04 -7.60 15.74
C PRO A 59 30.47 -7.63 14.26
N LYS A 60 30.65 -6.45 13.68
CA LYS A 60 31.29 -6.26 12.37
C LYS A 60 32.78 -6.53 12.50
N THR A 61 33.28 -7.40 11.64
CA THR A 61 34.69 -7.58 11.31
C THR A 61 35.17 -6.42 10.44
N ASP A 62 36.17 -5.67 10.90
CA ASP A 62 36.89 -4.66 10.12
C ASP A 62 38.36 -5.10 9.97
N GLU A 63 38.79 -5.39 8.75
CA GLU A 63 40.19 -5.18 8.32
C GLU A 63 40.23 -5.08 6.79
N VAL A 64 40.54 -3.89 6.26
CA VAL A 64 41.53 -3.61 5.19
C VAL A 64 41.55 -2.09 4.94
N THR A 65 42.57 -1.47 5.51
CA THR A 65 43.52 -0.45 4.98
C THR A 65 43.13 0.45 3.78
N ALA A 66 43.17 1.78 4.00
CA ALA A 66 43.61 2.78 3.00
C ALA A 66 44.20 4.04 3.68
N PRO A 67 45.27 4.67 3.16
CA PRO A 67 45.97 5.77 3.82
C PRO A 67 45.55 7.20 3.39
N LYS A 68 45.57 8.07 4.41
CA LYS A 68 45.68 9.55 4.50
C LYS A 68 46.04 10.41 3.26
N LYS A 69 45.31 11.52 3.09
CA LYS A 69 45.78 12.91 2.79
C LYS A 69 44.61 13.91 3.00
N GLU A 70 44.62 14.74 4.05
CA GLU A 70 45.09 16.15 4.15
C GLU A 70 44.09 17.25 3.69
N ALA A 71 43.60 17.99 4.70
CA ALA A 71 43.29 19.44 4.85
C ALA A 71 42.37 20.24 3.88
N LYS A 72 41.20 20.64 4.42
CA LYS A 72 40.51 21.97 4.55
C LYS A 72 41.09 23.25 3.85
N PRO A 73 40.34 24.39 3.68
CA PRO A 73 39.20 24.87 4.50
C PRO A 73 38.01 25.64 3.83
N GLU A 74 36.98 25.90 4.65
CA GLU A 74 35.97 27.01 4.62
C GLU A 74 34.84 26.94 3.56
N THR A 75 33.55 27.22 3.84
CA THR A 75 32.92 28.31 4.61
C THR A 75 31.53 27.96 5.17
N LYS A 76 31.20 28.54 6.33
CA LYS A 76 29.86 28.65 6.95
C LYS A 76 28.99 29.73 6.28
N LYS A 77 27.67 29.52 6.23
CA LYS A 77 26.58 30.51 6.43
C LYS A 77 25.25 29.74 6.52
N GLU A 78 24.78 29.44 7.73
CA GLU A 78 23.80 30.18 8.54
C GLU A 78 22.36 30.15 8.03
N GLU A 79 21.52 29.62 8.92
CA GLU A 79 20.14 29.22 8.80
C GLU A 79 19.17 30.42 8.88
N LYS A 80 17.99 30.29 8.26
CA LYS A 80 16.78 30.93 8.77
C LYS A 80 15.64 29.90 8.85
N LYS A 81 15.42 29.48 10.09
CA LYS A 81 14.42 28.57 10.61
C LYS A 81 13.04 29.26 10.58
N VAL A 82 12.06 28.71 9.84
CA VAL A 82 10.64 29.02 10.04
C VAL A 82 10.01 27.80 10.70
N GLU A 83 9.63 28.00 11.95
CA GLU A 83 9.15 26.99 12.89
C GLU A 83 7.67 26.71 12.63
N ALA A 84 7.36 25.67 11.85
CA ALA A 84 6.01 25.15 11.73
C ALA A 84 5.74 24.14 12.86
N LYS A 85 4.72 24.43 13.67
CA LYS A 85 4.22 23.59 14.78
C LYS A 85 4.04 22.14 14.31
N LYS A 86 4.85 21.26 14.88
CA LYS A 86 4.83 19.82 14.66
C LYS A 86 3.69 19.22 15.50
N SER A 87 2.58 18.85 14.87
CA SER A 87 1.64 17.90 15.47
C SER A 87 2.32 16.53 15.51
N GLU A 88 2.43 15.92 16.69
CA GLU A 88 3.03 14.60 16.84
C GLU A 88 2.29 13.56 15.96
N PRO A 89 3.00 12.80 15.11
CA PRO A 89 2.40 11.73 14.33
C PRO A 89 1.89 10.63 15.26
N LYS A 90 0.66 10.16 15.01
CA LYS A 90 0.13 8.97 15.68
C LYS A 90 1.01 7.77 15.34
N GLU A 91 1.28 6.93 16.33
CA GLU A 91 2.09 5.72 16.23
C GLU A 91 1.68 4.89 14.98
N GLY A 92 2.61 4.71 14.04
CA GLY A 92 2.38 4.00 12.77
C GLY A 92 2.22 4.85 11.49
N THR A 93 2.34 6.19 11.53
CA THR A 93 2.33 7.01 10.31
C THR A 93 3.74 7.38 9.83
N HIS A 94 4.12 6.89 8.65
CA HIS A 94 5.36 7.32 7.97
C HIS A 94 5.19 8.77 7.53
N VAL A 95 6.22 9.60 7.75
CA VAL A 95 6.25 10.97 7.23
C VAL A 95 6.74 10.88 5.78
N PRO A 96 5.91 11.25 4.78
CA PRO A 96 6.33 11.22 3.39
C PRO A 96 7.59 12.07 3.17
N LYS A 97 8.56 11.53 2.44
CA LYS A 97 9.72 12.30 2.00
C LYS A 97 9.27 13.38 1.00
N PRO A 98 9.82 14.61 1.07
CA PRO A 98 9.55 15.61 0.05
C PRO A 98 10.00 15.11 -1.32
N LYS A 99 9.30 15.55 -2.36
CA LYS A 99 9.68 15.25 -3.74
C LYS A 99 10.89 16.10 -4.15
N GLY A 100 11.68 15.57 -5.08
CA GLY A 100 12.84 16.25 -5.64
C GLY A 100 12.46 17.29 -6.69
N ASP A 101 13.39 17.54 -7.62
CA ASP A 101 13.22 18.50 -8.71
C ASP A 101 12.31 17.96 -9.83
N GLU A 102 11.74 18.87 -10.65
CA GLU A 102 10.92 18.50 -11.81
C GLU A 102 11.68 17.56 -12.77
N PRO A 103 11.04 16.49 -13.27
CA PRO A 103 11.68 15.53 -14.15
C PRO A 103 11.96 16.15 -15.53
N VAL A 104 13.20 16.02 -15.99
CA VAL A 104 13.60 16.35 -17.35
C VAL A 104 13.47 15.09 -18.21
N ILE A 105 12.69 15.21 -19.29
CA ILE A 105 12.34 14.08 -20.17
C ILE A 105 13.03 14.24 -21.51
N GLU A 106 13.69 13.19 -21.97
CA GLU A 106 14.25 13.09 -23.31
C GLU A 106 13.60 11.93 -24.09
N ASP A 107 13.41 12.13 -25.40
CA ASP A 107 12.89 11.12 -26.30
C ASP A 107 14.02 10.17 -26.74
N ARG A 108 13.74 8.87 -26.73
CA ARG A 108 14.67 7.83 -27.22
C ARG A 108 14.33 7.41 -28.66
N PRO A 109 15.31 6.97 -29.46
CA PRO A 109 15.10 6.59 -30.87
C PRO A 109 14.09 5.46 -31.11
N ASN A 110 13.78 4.67 -30.08
CA ASN A 110 12.85 3.54 -30.13
C ASN A 110 11.41 3.91 -29.74
N GLY A 111 11.07 5.20 -29.67
CA GLY A 111 9.75 5.68 -29.23
C GLY A 111 9.52 5.62 -27.72
N LYS A 112 10.52 5.18 -26.94
CA LYS A 112 10.51 5.29 -25.47
C LYS A 112 10.92 6.70 -25.04
N LYS A 113 10.67 6.99 -23.77
CA LYS A 113 11.12 8.21 -23.12
C LYS A 113 12.01 7.88 -21.95
N GLU A 114 12.83 8.82 -21.55
CA GLU A 114 13.69 8.67 -20.37
C GLU A 114 13.62 9.92 -19.51
N VAL A 115 13.52 9.68 -18.20
CA VAL A 115 13.73 10.72 -17.20
C VAL A 115 15.23 10.80 -16.94
N VAL A 116 15.89 11.80 -17.53
CA VAL A 116 17.36 11.95 -17.46
C VAL A 116 17.82 12.65 -16.19
N SER A 117 16.96 13.45 -15.58
CA SER A 117 17.19 14.07 -14.27
C SER A 117 15.86 14.41 -13.59
N GLY A 118 15.91 14.75 -12.30
CA GLY A 118 14.72 15.05 -11.50
C GLY A 118 14.00 13.82 -10.95
N ASP A 119 12.89 14.05 -10.26
CA ASP A 119 12.13 13.02 -9.54
C ASP A 119 10.99 12.46 -10.40
N LYS A 120 11.13 11.19 -10.83
CA LYS A 120 10.11 10.47 -11.61
C LYS A 120 8.76 10.38 -10.88
N SER A 121 8.72 10.48 -9.55
CA SER A 121 7.45 10.44 -8.80
C SER A 121 6.55 11.64 -9.09
N ILE A 122 7.10 12.78 -9.52
CA ILE A 122 6.31 13.96 -9.92
C ILE A 122 5.56 13.67 -11.23
N LEU A 123 6.26 13.05 -12.20
CA LEU A 123 5.67 12.63 -13.47
C LEU A 123 4.56 11.61 -13.24
N ILE A 124 4.80 10.60 -12.40
CA ILE A 124 3.81 9.56 -12.09
C ILE A 124 2.57 10.18 -11.45
N ASP A 125 2.71 11.10 -10.49
CA ASP A 125 1.55 11.79 -9.88
C ASP A 125 0.74 12.57 -10.92
N ARG A 126 1.40 13.24 -11.87
CA ARG A 126 0.73 13.99 -12.94
C ARG A 126 -0.10 13.06 -13.84
N ILE A 127 0.48 11.92 -14.22
CA ILE A 127 -0.20 10.89 -15.00
C ILE A 127 -1.37 10.30 -14.21
N GLN A 128 -1.18 10.00 -12.92
CA GLN A 128 -2.26 9.52 -12.08
C GLN A 128 -3.40 10.54 -11.98
N GLN A 129 -3.07 11.82 -11.77
CA GLN A 129 -4.07 12.86 -11.61
C GLN A 129 -4.89 13.07 -12.89
N SER A 130 -4.26 13.02 -14.07
CA SER A 130 -4.96 13.19 -15.35
C SER A 130 -5.97 12.07 -15.61
N HIS A 131 -5.62 10.82 -15.26
CA HIS A 131 -6.47 9.66 -15.53
C HIS A 131 -7.44 9.32 -14.39
N PHE A 132 -7.03 9.42 -13.12
CA PHE A 132 -7.90 9.15 -11.98
C PHE A 132 -8.76 10.35 -11.56
N GLY A 133 -8.42 11.59 -11.93
CA GLY A 133 -9.25 12.76 -11.60
C GLY A 133 -10.73 12.59 -12.03
N PRO A 134 -11.02 12.18 -13.28
CA PRO A 134 -12.39 11.87 -13.72
C PRO A 134 -13.01 10.66 -12.99
N VAL A 135 -12.20 9.63 -12.69
CA VAL A 135 -12.65 8.43 -11.97
C VAL A 135 -13.09 8.77 -10.56
N ASP A 136 -12.30 9.58 -9.84
CA ASP A 136 -12.58 10.00 -8.47
C ASP A 136 -13.89 10.82 -8.41
N LYS A 137 -14.14 11.68 -9.42
CA LYS A 137 -15.43 12.38 -9.54
C LYS A 137 -16.59 11.39 -9.67
N LYS A 138 -16.45 10.36 -10.50
CA LYS A 138 -17.50 9.35 -10.71
C LYS A 138 -17.75 8.50 -9.45
N PHE A 139 -16.70 8.15 -8.70
CA PHE A 139 -16.86 7.52 -7.39
C PHE A 139 -17.56 8.42 -6.38
N ASN A 140 -17.25 9.71 -6.35
CA ASN A 140 -17.93 10.66 -5.46
C ASN A 140 -19.43 10.74 -5.78
N GLU A 141 -19.81 10.76 -7.06
CA GLU A 141 -21.21 10.66 -7.49
C GLU A 141 -21.86 9.34 -7.03
N ALA A 142 -21.17 8.22 -7.23
CA ALA A 142 -21.67 6.91 -6.80
C ALA A 142 -21.85 6.85 -5.27
N TYR A 143 -20.92 7.41 -4.48
CA TYR A 143 -21.06 7.44 -3.03
C TYR A 143 -22.18 8.37 -2.55
N ALA A 144 -22.41 9.50 -3.21
CA ALA A 144 -23.58 10.33 -2.92
C ALA A 144 -24.90 9.55 -3.16
N LEU A 145 -24.97 8.77 -4.24
CA LEU A 145 -26.12 7.89 -4.51
C LEU A 145 -26.24 6.75 -3.50
N LYS A 146 -25.11 6.23 -3.01
CA LYS A 146 -25.08 5.24 -1.93
C LYS A 146 -25.74 5.78 -0.66
N ASP A 147 -25.42 7.01 -0.28
CA ASP A 147 -25.99 7.65 0.91
C ASP A 147 -27.50 7.83 0.79
N VAL A 148 -28.00 8.18 -0.41
CA VAL A 148 -29.43 8.25 -0.69
C VAL A 148 -30.08 6.86 -0.57
N TYR A 149 -29.46 5.82 -1.12
CA TYR A 149 -29.94 4.45 -1.00
C TYR A 149 -29.99 3.98 0.47
N VAL A 150 -28.93 4.23 1.24
CA VAL A 150 -28.85 3.84 2.65
C VAL A 150 -29.98 4.49 3.46
N LYS A 151 -30.21 5.79 3.28
CA LYS A 151 -31.32 6.50 3.93
C LYS A 151 -32.68 5.93 3.54
N ALA A 152 -32.93 5.74 2.25
CA ALA A 152 -34.18 5.16 1.75
C ALA A 152 -34.40 3.73 2.30
N LYS A 153 -33.33 2.96 2.51
CA LYS A 153 -33.38 1.63 3.12
C LYS A 153 -33.72 1.70 4.62
N GLU A 154 -33.10 2.60 5.36
CA GLU A 154 -33.34 2.81 6.79
C GLU A 154 -34.77 3.28 7.08
N GLU A 155 -35.29 4.18 6.25
CA GLU A 155 -36.67 4.69 6.33
C GLU A 155 -37.71 3.74 5.71
N ASN A 156 -37.26 2.62 5.15
CA ASN A 156 -38.09 1.67 4.39
C ASN A 156 -38.94 2.36 3.30
N ALA A 157 -38.35 3.36 2.65
CA ALA A 157 -39.01 4.18 1.64
C ALA A 157 -39.39 3.36 0.39
N PRO A 158 -40.49 3.70 -0.30
CA PRO A 158 -40.94 2.97 -1.49
C PRO A 158 -39.96 3.06 -2.67
N ASN A 159 -39.14 4.11 -2.72
CA ASN A 159 -38.16 4.35 -3.79
C ASN A 159 -36.78 3.68 -3.53
N LYS A 160 -36.63 2.87 -2.48
CA LYS A 160 -35.34 2.23 -2.15
C LYS A 160 -34.76 1.37 -3.27
N SER A 161 -35.62 0.73 -4.08
CA SER A 161 -35.20 -0.08 -5.23
C SER A 161 -34.59 0.80 -6.32
N GLU A 162 -35.27 1.89 -6.67
CA GLU A 162 -34.77 2.85 -7.67
C GLU A 162 -33.46 3.52 -7.20
N ALA A 163 -33.37 3.88 -5.91
CA ALA A 163 -32.15 4.43 -5.34
C ALA A 163 -30.99 3.43 -5.40
N PHE A 164 -31.26 2.15 -5.14
CA PHE A 164 -30.27 1.08 -5.28
C PHE A 164 -29.81 0.92 -6.73
N GLU A 165 -30.72 0.87 -7.70
CA GLU A 165 -30.38 0.73 -9.12
C GLU A 165 -29.50 1.88 -9.63
N LYS A 166 -29.78 3.12 -9.21
CA LYS A 166 -28.94 4.28 -9.53
C LYS A 166 -27.54 4.14 -8.95
N TYR A 167 -27.44 3.77 -7.67
CA TYR A 167 -26.14 3.52 -7.02
C TYR A 167 -25.38 2.37 -7.70
N ASP A 168 -26.03 1.23 -7.93
CA ASP A 168 -25.43 0.04 -8.53
C ASP A 168 -24.90 0.32 -9.94
N LYS A 169 -25.68 1.07 -10.75
CA LYS A 169 -25.22 1.52 -12.05
C LYS A 169 -24.01 2.45 -11.94
N ALA A 170 -24.09 3.47 -11.09
CA ALA A 170 -23.01 4.46 -10.96
C ALA A 170 -21.71 3.84 -10.45
N ILE A 171 -21.77 2.89 -9.50
CA ILE A 171 -20.57 2.23 -8.97
C ILE A 171 -19.96 1.27 -9.99
N LYS A 172 -20.77 0.58 -10.80
CA LYS A 172 -20.26 -0.25 -11.92
C LYS A 172 -19.53 0.60 -12.96
N GLU A 173 -20.14 1.70 -13.39
CA GLU A 173 -19.51 2.65 -14.31
C GLU A 173 -18.19 3.20 -13.73
N ALA A 174 -18.15 3.56 -12.45
CA ALA A 174 -16.94 4.05 -11.80
C ALA A 174 -15.81 2.99 -11.76
N ASN A 175 -16.17 1.74 -11.48
CA ASN A 175 -15.22 0.62 -11.47
C ASN A 175 -14.67 0.33 -12.88
N GLU A 176 -15.52 0.34 -13.91
CA GLU A 176 -15.09 0.18 -15.31
C GLU A 176 -14.14 1.31 -15.73
N MET A 177 -14.49 2.56 -15.43
CA MET A 177 -13.60 3.70 -15.67
C MET A 177 -12.28 3.58 -14.93
N GLN A 178 -12.28 3.08 -13.69
CA GLN A 178 -11.05 2.85 -12.92
C GLN A 178 -10.17 1.78 -13.57
N LYS A 179 -10.76 0.69 -14.07
CA LYS A 179 -10.04 -0.36 -14.77
C LYS A 179 -9.37 0.18 -16.03
N ASP A 180 -10.08 0.96 -16.83
CA ASP A 180 -9.55 1.58 -18.05
C ASP A 180 -8.46 2.61 -17.73
N ALA A 181 -8.65 3.42 -16.69
CA ALA A 181 -7.63 4.37 -16.23
C ALA A 181 -6.36 3.66 -15.79
N ASN A 182 -6.45 2.53 -15.07
CA ASN A 182 -5.27 1.74 -14.72
C ASN A 182 -4.51 1.26 -15.96
N LYS A 183 -5.21 0.76 -16.99
CA LYS A 183 -4.56 0.32 -18.23
C LYS A 183 -3.83 1.47 -18.92
N LYS A 184 -4.48 2.63 -19.06
CA LYS A 184 -3.88 3.83 -19.67
C LYS A 184 -2.66 4.34 -18.90
N ILE A 185 -2.75 4.39 -17.57
CA ILE A 185 -1.62 4.79 -16.71
C ILE A 185 -0.48 3.79 -16.88
N PHE A 186 -0.76 2.48 -16.85
CA PHE A 186 0.25 1.46 -17.05
C PHE A 186 0.97 1.65 -18.38
N GLU A 187 0.23 1.79 -19.47
CA GLU A 187 0.79 2.02 -20.82
C GLU A 187 1.66 3.28 -20.85
N GLU A 188 1.16 4.41 -20.34
CA GLU A 188 1.87 5.69 -20.35
C GLU A 188 3.14 5.68 -19.49
N VAL A 189 3.09 5.07 -18.30
CA VAL A 189 4.24 4.96 -17.41
C VAL A 189 5.29 4.01 -17.99
N ASN A 190 4.89 2.92 -18.64
CA ASN A 190 5.82 1.95 -19.21
C ASN A 190 6.60 2.46 -20.43
N VAL A 191 6.18 3.57 -21.04
CA VAL A 191 7.00 4.30 -22.04
C VAL A 191 8.33 4.76 -21.43
N TYR A 192 8.36 5.01 -20.12
CA TYR A 192 9.57 5.41 -19.37
C TYR A 192 10.31 4.23 -18.76
N MET A 193 9.81 2.99 -18.91
CA MET A 193 10.49 1.79 -18.45
C MET A 193 11.47 1.32 -19.51
N ASN A 194 12.76 1.57 -19.25
CA ASN A 194 13.82 1.33 -20.21
C ASN A 194 14.55 0.00 -20.00
N GLU A 195 14.40 -0.61 -18.83
CA GLU A 195 15.01 -1.90 -18.53
C GLU A 195 14.33 -3.02 -19.33
N PRO A 196 15.10 -3.92 -19.97
CA PRO A 196 14.53 -5.08 -20.65
C PRO A 196 13.88 -6.03 -19.63
N ASP A 197 12.79 -6.67 -20.06
CA ASP A 197 12.04 -7.63 -19.24
C ASP A 197 11.49 -7.04 -17.94
N ALA A 198 11.34 -5.70 -17.89
CA ALA A 198 10.79 -4.98 -16.77
C ALA A 198 9.49 -4.25 -17.15
N ILE A 199 8.57 -4.19 -16.17
CA ILE A 199 7.34 -3.40 -16.23
C ILE A 199 7.25 -2.49 -15.02
N ASP A 200 6.66 -1.32 -15.21
CA ASP A 200 6.39 -0.35 -14.15
C ASP A 200 4.92 -0.40 -13.74
N MET A 201 4.65 -0.77 -12.50
CA MET A 201 3.30 -0.81 -11.94
C MET A 201 3.05 0.33 -10.96
N HIS A 202 3.97 1.29 -10.84
CA HIS A 202 3.78 2.41 -9.94
C HIS A 202 2.52 3.20 -10.25
N GLY A 203 1.84 3.59 -9.17
CA GLY A 203 0.71 4.49 -9.25
C GLY A 203 -0.60 3.85 -9.70
N LEU A 204 -0.62 2.54 -9.95
CA LEU A 204 -1.88 1.83 -10.20
C LEU A 204 -2.72 1.71 -8.91
N LYS A 205 -4.04 1.60 -9.07
CA LYS A 205 -4.94 1.20 -7.97
C LYS A 205 -4.88 -0.32 -7.85
N ILE A 206 -4.71 -0.79 -6.62
CA ILE A 206 -4.41 -2.19 -6.29
C ILE A 206 -5.47 -3.15 -6.82
N GLU A 207 -6.74 -2.72 -6.76
CA GLU A 207 -7.91 -3.51 -7.12
C GLU A 207 -7.83 -4.04 -8.56
N ASN A 208 -7.25 -3.26 -9.49
CA ASN A 208 -7.13 -3.62 -10.90
C ASN A 208 -5.69 -3.96 -11.31
N SER A 209 -4.69 -3.66 -10.48
CA SER A 209 -3.28 -3.81 -10.86
C SER A 209 -2.89 -5.29 -11.03
N ILE A 210 -3.47 -6.19 -10.25
CA ILE A 210 -3.16 -7.63 -10.32
C ILE A 210 -3.64 -8.26 -11.63
N ASP A 211 -4.72 -7.77 -12.22
CA ASP A 211 -5.16 -8.28 -13.52
C ASP A 211 -4.21 -7.85 -14.64
N ILE A 212 -3.67 -6.62 -14.58
CA ILE A 212 -2.59 -6.18 -15.48
C ILE A 212 -1.35 -7.05 -15.29
N LEU A 213 -0.95 -7.34 -14.04
CA LEU A 213 0.19 -8.21 -13.77
C LEU A 213 0.03 -9.59 -14.42
N LYS A 214 -1.16 -10.22 -14.32
CA LYS A 214 -1.44 -11.52 -14.95
C LYS A 214 -1.29 -11.45 -16.47
N GLU A 215 -1.91 -10.42 -17.09
CA GLU A 215 -1.81 -10.21 -18.53
C GLU A 215 -0.33 -10.08 -18.97
N GLU A 216 0.51 -9.36 -18.21
CA GLU A 216 1.93 -9.18 -18.52
C GLU A 216 2.79 -10.42 -18.27
N ILE A 217 2.50 -11.20 -17.22
CA ILE A 217 3.14 -12.50 -16.97
C ILE A 217 2.90 -13.44 -18.17
N ASP A 218 1.65 -13.51 -18.65
CA ASP A 218 1.30 -14.37 -19.78
C ASP A 218 1.97 -13.89 -21.08
N LYS A 219 1.98 -12.57 -21.34
CA LYS A 219 2.73 -12.00 -22.48
C LYS A 219 4.21 -12.33 -22.41
N ALA A 220 4.83 -12.19 -21.24
CA ALA A 220 6.26 -12.47 -21.07
C ALA A 220 6.58 -13.97 -21.27
N LYS A 221 5.74 -14.87 -20.74
CA LYS A 221 5.84 -16.32 -20.99
C LYS A 221 5.72 -16.67 -22.47
N ASN A 222 4.71 -16.11 -23.15
CA ASN A 222 4.51 -16.32 -24.59
C ASN A 222 5.67 -15.80 -25.43
N ALA A 223 6.34 -14.74 -24.97
CA ALA A 223 7.57 -14.22 -25.57
C ALA A 223 8.84 -15.02 -25.21
N GLY A 224 8.73 -16.12 -24.47
CA GLY A 224 9.86 -16.98 -24.07
C GLY A 224 10.78 -16.36 -23.02
N LYS A 225 10.30 -15.36 -22.27
CA LYS A 225 11.06 -14.74 -21.19
C LYS A 225 11.14 -15.69 -19.98
N LYS A 226 12.27 -15.65 -19.27
CA LYS A 226 12.51 -16.45 -18.06
C LYS A 226 12.22 -15.69 -16.77
N ILE A 227 12.17 -14.37 -16.87
CA ILE A 227 11.98 -13.46 -15.75
C ILE A 227 11.14 -12.27 -16.20
N LEU A 228 10.32 -11.76 -15.29
CA LEU A 228 9.65 -10.47 -15.40
C LEU A 228 9.97 -9.65 -14.16
N LYS A 229 10.58 -8.49 -14.33
CA LYS A 229 10.89 -7.54 -13.25
C LYS A 229 9.74 -6.57 -13.10
N VAL A 230 9.16 -6.49 -11.90
CA VAL A 230 7.98 -5.65 -11.65
C VAL A 230 8.35 -4.53 -10.70
N GLN A 231 8.43 -3.29 -11.22
CA GLN A 231 8.69 -2.11 -10.40
C GLN A 231 7.40 -1.71 -9.67
N CYS A 232 7.36 -1.96 -8.36
CA CYS A 232 6.20 -1.72 -7.51
C CYS A 232 6.35 -0.45 -6.66
N GLY A 233 7.59 -0.04 -6.43
CA GLY A 233 7.97 1.14 -5.68
C GLY A 233 8.37 0.94 -4.25
N MET A 234 9.03 1.97 -3.73
CA MET A 234 9.61 1.97 -2.40
C MET A 234 8.64 2.47 -1.32
N GLY A 235 7.61 3.24 -1.70
CA GLY A 235 6.64 3.80 -0.74
C GLY A 235 7.11 5.05 0.01
N HIS A 236 8.20 5.70 -0.41
CA HIS A 236 8.76 6.87 0.27
C HIS A 236 7.87 8.11 0.33
N HIS A 237 6.95 8.27 -0.62
CA HIS A 237 6.10 9.47 -0.74
C HIS A 237 4.68 9.24 -0.24
N ASN A 238 4.39 8.09 0.38
CA ASN A 238 3.08 7.80 0.95
C ASN A 238 3.14 7.79 2.48
N THR A 239 1.98 7.81 3.14
CA THR A 239 1.89 7.86 4.61
C THR A 239 2.08 6.50 5.28
N VAL A 240 2.13 5.41 4.50
CA VAL A 240 2.29 4.04 5.03
C VAL A 240 3.75 3.59 5.08
N GLY A 241 4.64 4.21 4.29
CA GLY A 241 6.08 3.92 4.29
C GLY A 241 6.50 2.66 3.53
N PHE A 242 5.56 2.02 2.81
CA PHE A 242 5.82 0.87 1.94
C PHE A 242 4.93 0.89 0.71
N SER A 243 5.26 0.13 -0.33
CA SER A 243 4.41 0.00 -1.52
C SER A 243 3.33 -1.04 -1.32
N LYS A 244 2.06 -0.59 -1.33
CA LYS A 244 0.91 -1.50 -1.29
C LYS A 244 0.79 -2.37 -2.55
N ILE A 245 1.27 -1.89 -3.68
CA ILE A 245 1.31 -2.68 -4.92
C ILE A 245 2.29 -3.83 -4.76
N LYS A 246 3.45 -3.58 -4.13
CA LYS A 246 4.42 -4.64 -3.85
C LYS A 246 3.81 -5.74 -3.00
N GLU A 247 3.12 -5.39 -1.92
CA GLU A 247 2.41 -6.36 -1.07
C GLU A 247 1.37 -7.17 -1.85
N ALA A 248 0.61 -6.52 -2.74
CA ALA A 248 -0.37 -7.20 -3.57
C ALA A 248 0.28 -8.17 -4.58
N VAL A 249 1.39 -7.77 -5.20
CA VAL A 249 2.17 -8.60 -6.14
C VAL A 249 2.75 -9.82 -5.41
N VAL A 250 3.41 -9.60 -4.27
CA VAL A 250 3.98 -10.67 -3.43
C VAL A 250 2.89 -11.64 -2.99
N LYS A 251 1.75 -11.14 -2.53
CA LYS A 251 0.60 -11.97 -2.17
C LYS A 251 0.13 -12.82 -3.35
N TYR A 252 -0.03 -12.23 -4.53
CA TYR A 252 -0.43 -12.96 -5.73
C TYR A 252 0.57 -14.06 -6.10
N CYS A 253 1.88 -13.79 -6.05
CA CYS A 253 2.90 -14.80 -6.33
C CYS A 253 2.87 -15.95 -5.32
N ASN A 254 2.73 -15.65 -4.03
CA ASN A 254 2.59 -16.67 -2.98
C ASN A 254 1.34 -17.54 -3.19
N ASP A 255 0.18 -16.91 -3.39
CA ASP A 255 -1.10 -17.61 -3.60
C ASP A 255 -1.06 -18.49 -4.86
N SER A 256 -0.29 -18.08 -5.88
CA SER A 256 -0.18 -18.78 -7.16
C SER A 256 1.03 -19.74 -7.22
N SER A 257 1.78 -19.91 -6.11
CA SER A 257 3.02 -20.71 -6.06
C SER A 257 4.05 -20.35 -7.14
N ILE A 258 4.10 -19.07 -7.52
CA ILE A 258 5.07 -18.54 -8.48
C ILE A 258 6.34 -18.18 -7.71
N LYS A 259 7.51 -18.61 -8.21
CA LYS A 259 8.79 -18.24 -7.61
C LYS A 259 9.12 -16.78 -7.91
N PHE A 260 9.54 -16.05 -6.88
CA PHE A 260 9.96 -14.65 -7.02
C PHE A 260 11.09 -14.30 -6.05
N ASP A 261 11.73 -13.17 -6.31
CA ASP A 261 12.71 -12.53 -5.44
C ASP A 261 12.37 -11.03 -5.27
N GLU A 262 12.67 -10.44 -4.12
CA GLU A 262 12.39 -9.02 -3.85
C GLU A 262 13.68 -8.19 -3.82
N ASP A 263 13.77 -7.20 -4.69
CA ASP A 263 14.77 -6.13 -4.57
C ASP A 263 14.17 -4.99 -3.72
N LYS A 264 14.51 -5.01 -2.43
CA LYS A 264 14.00 -4.04 -1.46
C LYS A 264 14.58 -2.64 -1.65
N ASP A 265 15.76 -2.52 -2.25
CA ASP A 265 16.46 -1.25 -2.40
C ASP A 265 15.88 -0.44 -3.56
N HIS A 266 15.40 -1.11 -4.61
CA HIS A 266 14.86 -0.46 -5.80
C HIS A 266 13.34 -0.65 -5.95
N GLY A 267 12.72 -1.43 -5.07
CA GLY A 267 11.27 -1.67 -5.07
C GLY A 267 10.80 -2.56 -6.22
N PHE A 268 11.64 -3.51 -6.65
CA PHE A 268 11.27 -4.52 -7.65
C PHE A 268 10.84 -5.84 -7.02
N VAL A 269 9.95 -6.53 -7.72
CA VAL A 269 9.66 -7.95 -7.53
C VAL A 269 10.04 -8.69 -8.81
N ASN A 270 10.98 -9.61 -8.70
CA ASN A 270 11.55 -10.39 -9.80
C ASN A 270 10.82 -11.72 -9.90
N ILE A 271 9.91 -11.85 -10.85
CA ILE A 271 9.06 -13.04 -11.04
C ILE A 271 9.73 -14.02 -12.00
N GLN A 272 9.90 -15.27 -11.59
CA GLN A 272 10.39 -16.35 -12.46
C GLN A 272 9.23 -16.91 -13.28
N LEU A 273 9.43 -17.05 -14.59
CA LEU A 273 8.38 -17.42 -15.57
C LEU A 273 8.49 -18.86 -16.06
#